data_AF-K1SG03-F1
#
_entry.id   AF-K1SG03-F1
#
_cell.length_a   1.000
_cell.length_b   1.000
_cell.length_c   1.000
_cell.angle_alpha   90.00
_cell.angle_beta   90.00
_cell.angle_gamma   90.00
#
_symmetry.space_group_name_H-M   'P 1'
#
loop_
_entity.id
_entity.type
_entity.pdbx_description
1 polymer ?
#
loop_
_entity_poly.entity_id
_entity_poly.type
_entity_poly.pdbx_seq_one_letter_code
_entity_poly.pdbx_strand_id
1 'polypeptide(L)'
;MTDPAPKNAKEAMDSVKALEAITVDSETVPLPKMPDGFSISVKGSEYPQVISDEGQISDHNMYDYDMDVILEVVNENDPEDTAEKTFQVHVPNKKSKHAEIYPEIKNQNEEPEVIPSLQEWYGYEGEVKLTENSRIVLKDGAGVGLEKVASQFKSDMKEITGMELEVVSGEGGDEDDILIESLPEDTYDTGKEGYLLKADDGGIHISSN
;
A
#
# COMPACT_ATOMS: atom_id res chain seq x y z
N MET A 1 43.74 -8.03 4.32
CA MET A 1 43.66 -7.21 5.55
C MET A 1 42.19 -6.89 5.73
N THR A 2 41.61 -7.17 6.88
CA THR A 2 40.26 -6.69 7.20
C THR A 2 40.35 -5.18 7.39
N ASP A 3 39.41 -4.43 6.81
CA ASP A 3 39.34 -2.99 7.03
C ASP A 3 39.26 -2.71 8.55
N PRO A 4 39.88 -1.61 9.03
CA PRO A 4 39.79 -1.23 10.44
C PRO A 4 38.31 -1.05 10.82
N ALA A 5 37.96 -1.45 12.05
CA ALA A 5 36.60 -1.25 12.57
C ALA A 5 36.21 0.24 12.50
N PRO A 6 34.97 0.55 12.09
CA PRO A 6 34.51 1.93 11.97
C PRO A 6 34.54 2.64 13.32
N LYS A 7 34.89 3.92 13.31
CA LYS A 7 35.04 4.74 14.52
C LYS A 7 33.80 5.55 14.86
N ASN A 8 32.88 5.71 13.91
CA ASN A 8 31.65 6.49 14.04
C ASN A 8 30.60 5.98 13.04
N ALA A 9 29.35 6.43 13.20
CA ALA A 9 28.25 5.98 12.36
C ALA A 9 28.47 6.27 10.88
N LYS A 10 29.15 7.38 10.54
CA LYS A 10 29.48 7.71 9.15
C LYS A 10 30.42 6.69 8.50
N GLU A 11 31.50 6.29 9.18
CA GLU A 11 32.42 5.27 8.68
C GLU A 11 31.72 3.90 8.54
N ALA A 12 30.82 3.58 9.49
CA ALA A 12 30.01 2.37 9.43
C ALA A 12 29.02 2.40 8.25
N MET A 13 28.31 3.51 8.03
CA MET A 13 27.43 3.71 6.87
C MET A 13 28.20 3.67 5.54
N ASP A 14 29.40 4.28 5.48
CA ASP A 14 30.25 4.25 4.29
C ASP A 14 30.74 2.83 3.94
N SER A 15 30.70 1.89 4.90
CA SER A 15 30.98 0.46 4.65
C SER A 15 29.85 -0.24 3.89
N VAL A 16 28.62 0.27 3.95
CA VAL A 16 27.46 -0.24 3.19
C VAL A 16 27.58 0.21 1.73
N LYS A 17 28.03 -0.72 0.88
CA LYS A 17 28.25 -0.47 -0.55
C LYS A 17 27.01 -0.66 -1.40
N ALA A 18 26.20 -1.65 -1.06
CA ALA A 18 24.96 -2.00 -1.74
C ALA A 18 24.07 -2.79 -0.78
N LEU A 19 22.78 -2.84 -1.10
CA LEU A 19 21.82 -3.73 -0.46
C LEU A 19 21.71 -5.02 -1.28
N GLU A 20 21.30 -6.10 -0.61
CA GLU A 20 20.89 -7.30 -1.34
C GLU A 20 19.63 -7.00 -2.16
N ALA A 21 19.42 -7.76 -3.23
CA ALA A 21 18.26 -7.57 -4.09
C ALA A 21 16.97 -7.90 -3.31
N ILE A 22 15.98 -7.02 -3.42
CA ILE A 22 14.62 -7.29 -2.99
C ILE A 22 14.00 -8.24 -4.01
N THR A 23 13.32 -9.26 -3.51
CA THR A 23 12.63 -10.28 -4.30
C THR A 23 11.13 -10.24 -4.04
N VAL A 24 10.34 -10.95 -4.84
CA VAL A 24 8.89 -11.07 -4.63
C VAL A 24 8.51 -11.64 -3.26
N ASP A 25 9.40 -12.41 -2.64
CA ASP A 25 9.21 -13.03 -1.33
C ASP A 25 9.82 -12.20 -0.18
N SER A 26 10.45 -11.06 -0.47
CA SER A 26 11.01 -10.20 0.55
C SER A 26 9.88 -9.50 1.33
N GLU A 27 9.84 -9.72 2.63
CA GLU A 27 8.91 -9.06 3.57
C GLU A 27 9.51 -7.79 4.18
N THR A 28 10.84 -7.67 4.20
CA THR A 28 11.56 -6.51 4.74
C THR A 28 12.74 -6.16 3.85
N VAL A 29 13.18 -4.90 3.91
CA VAL A 29 14.40 -4.45 3.25
C VAL A 29 15.59 -5.27 3.79
N PRO A 30 16.36 -5.97 2.93
CA PRO A 30 17.46 -6.81 3.39
C PRO A 30 18.65 -5.94 3.83
N LEU A 31 18.66 -5.61 5.13
CA LEU A 31 19.70 -4.80 5.73
C LEU A 31 20.99 -5.60 5.92
N PRO A 32 22.16 -5.03 5.59
CA PRO A 32 23.44 -5.71 5.77
C PRO A 32 23.77 -5.89 7.24
N LYS A 33 24.59 -6.90 7.54
CA LYS A 33 25.14 -7.05 8.89
C LYS A 33 26.10 -5.89 9.20
N MET A 34 25.84 -5.19 10.30
CA MET A 34 26.69 -4.10 10.77
C MET A 34 27.88 -4.59 11.61
N PRO A 35 29.00 -3.84 11.61
CA PRO A 35 30.07 -4.03 12.58
C PRO A 35 29.58 -3.88 14.03
N ASP A 36 30.22 -4.57 14.97
CA ASP A 36 29.84 -4.55 16.39
C ASP A 36 29.77 -3.11 16.93
N GLY A 37 28.70 -2.80 17.69
CA GLY A 37 28.45 -1.49 18.27
C GLY A 37 27.74 -0.49 17.35
N PHE A 38 27.27 -0.94 16.19
CA PHE A 38 26.45 -0.15 15.28
C PHE A 38 25.19 -0.91 14.87
N SER A 39 24.07 -0.19 14.79
CA SER A 39 22.81 -0.69 14.24
C SER A 39 22.51 0.01 12.93
N ILE A 40 21.71 -0.63 12.08
CA ILE A 40 21.18 -0.03 10.84
C ILE A 40 19.68 -0.28 10.77
N SER A 41 18.93 0.71 10.31
CA SER A 41 17.49 0.61 10.07
C SER A 41 17.08 1.41 8.84
N VAL A 42 15.90 1.11 8.31
CA VAL A 42 15.20 2.03 7.41
C VAL A 42 14.71 3.22 8.25
N LYS A 43 14.75 4.42 7.66
CA LYS A 43 14.24 5.66 8.25
C LYS A 43 13.09 6.26 7.45
N GLY A 44 13.01 5.93 6.16
CA GLY A 44 11.93 6.34 5.28
C GLY A 44 12.16 5.89 3.85
N SER A 45 11.13 6.01 3.03
CA SER A 45 11.17 5.69 1.61
C SER A 45 10.38 6.71 0.79
N GLU A 46 10.57 6.72 -0.53
CA GLU A 46 9.80 7.57 -1.44
C GLU A 46 8.29 7.23 -1.44
N TYR A 47 7.96 5.94 -1.28
CA TYR A 47 6.60 5.42 -1.22
C TYR A 47 6.42 4.56 0.03
N PRO A 48 6.01 5.16 1.18
CA PRO A 48 5.82 4.44 2.44
C PRO A 48 4.83 3.28 2.36
N GLN A 49 3.91 3.30 1.39
CA GLN A 49 2.96 2.22 1.10
C GLN A 49 3.62 1.01 0.41
N VAL A 50 4.79 1.18 -0.22
CA VAL A 50 5.55 0.08 -0.85
C VAL A 50 6.65 -0.41 0.10
N ILE A 51 7.39 0.51 0.72
CA ILE A 51 8.35 0.22 1.78
C ILE A 51 8.06 1.14 2.95
N SER A 52 7.60 0.61 4.09
CA SER A 52 7.29 1.41 5.27
C SER A 52 8.54 2.10 5.85
N ASP A 53 8.32 3.07 6.74
CA ASP A 53 9.42 3.76 7.43
C ASP A 53 10.25 2.81 8.32
N GLU A 54 9.68 1.68 8.72
CA GLU A 54 10.34 0.58 9.44
C GLU A 54 10.95 -0.49 8.51
N GLY A 55 10.84 -0.31 7.20
CA GLY A 55 11.40 -1.18 6.19
C GLY A 55 10.59 -2.45 5.91
N GLN A 56 9.31 -2.50 6.28
CA GLN A 56 8.40 -3.55 5.82
C GLN A 56 8.08 -3.33 4.35
N ILE A 57 8.09 -4.38 3.55
CA ILE A 57 7.79 -4.32 2.12
C ILE A 57 6.37 -4.81 1.92
N SER A 58 5.51 -3.98 1.33
CA SER A 58 4.11 -4.33 1.04
C SER A 58 4.01 -5.67 0.32
N ASP A 59 3.00 -6.48 0.65
CA ASP A 59 2.71 -7.71 -0.08
C ASP A 59 1.86 -7.50 -1.34
N HIS A 60 1.29 -6.31 -1.52
CA HIS A 60 0.22 -6.05 -2.47
C HIS A 60 0.57 -5.09 -3.62
N ASN A 61 1.82 -4.63 -3.73
CA ASN A 61 2.21 -3.69 -4.78
C ASN A 61 2.01 -4.25 -6.21
N MET A 62 1.31 -3.49 -7.05
CA MET A 62 0.92 -3.91 -8.41
C MET A 62 2.01 -3.66 -9.46
N TYR A 63 2.91 -2.70 -9.20
CA TYR A 63 3.98 -2.31 -10.11
C TYR A 63 5.37 -2.67 -9.59
N ASP A 64 6.31 -2.76 -10.51
CA ASP A 64 7.73 -2.72 -10.17
C ASP A 64 8.07 -1.28 -9.79
N TYR A 65 8.78 -1.08 -8.68
CA TYR A 65 9.24 0.24 -8.23
C TYR A 65 10.75 0.30 -8.24
N ASP A 66 11.29 1.29 -8.96
CA ASP A 66 12.65 1.77 -8.75
C ASP A 66 12.55 3.02 -7.87
N MET A 67 12.95 2.91 -6.60
CA MET A 67 12.67 3.94 -5.60
C MET A 67 13.84 4.18 -4.64
N ASP A 68 13.83 5.35 -4.02
CA ASP A 68 14.79 5.72 -2.98
C ASP A 68 14.34 5.23 -1.59
N VAL A 69 15.27 4.64 -0.84
CA VAL A 69 15.13 4.28 0.58
C VAL A 69 16.25 4.95 1.37
N ILE A 70 15.89 5.56 2.50
CA ILE A 70 16.83 6.19 3.43
C ILE A 70 17.15 5.20 4.53
N LEU A 71 18.43 4.87 4.69
CA LEU A 71 18.92 4.08 5.80
C LEU A 71 19.60 4.99 6.83
N GLU A 72 19.46 4.63 8.10
CA GLU A 72 20.12 5.25 9.24
C GLU A 72 21.01 4.24 9.93
N VAL A 73 22.24 4.64 10.23
CA VAL A 73 23.15 3.92 11.12
C VAL A 73 23.28 4.70 12.42
N VAL A 74 23.18 4.00 13.55
CA VAL A 74 23.34 4.57 14.89
C VAL A 74 24.48 3.86 15.61
N ASN A 75 25.35 4.63 16.26
CA ASN A 75 26.35 4.10 17.18
C ASN A 75 25.69 3.73 18.52
N GLU A 76 25.74 2.45 18.88
CA GLU A 76 25.05 1.94 20.08
C GLU A 76 25.65 2.49 21.39
N ASN A 77 26.89 2.98 21.35
CA ASN A 77 27.56 3.57 22.52
C ASN A 77 27.39 5.09 22.61
N ASP A 78 26.94 5.74 21.54
CA ASP A 78 26.68 7.18 21.46
C ASP A 78 25.50 7.43 20.51
N PRO A 79 24.24 7.39 21.00
CA PRO A 79 23.05 7.48 20.15
C PRO A 79 22.90 8.78 19.35
N GLU A 80 23.68 9.82 19.67
CA GLU A 80 23.71 11.08 18.90
C GLU A 80 24.67 10.99 17.69
N ASP A 81 25.57 9.99 17.67
CA ASP A 81 26.39 9.66 16.50
C ASP A 81 25.58 8.79 15.54
N THR A 82 24.92 9.48 14.61
CA THR A 82 24.13 8.88 13.54
C THR A 82 24.66 9.26 12.17
N ALA A 83 24.35 8.44 11.17
CA ALA A 83 24.60 8.75 9.77
C ALA A 83 23.49 8.20 8.89
N GLU A 84 23.09 8.99 7.89
CA GLU A 84 22.05 8.62 6.94
C GLU A 84 22.60 8.53 5.53
N LYS A 85 22.02 7.64 4.73
CA LYS A 85 22.34 7.52 3.31
C LYS A 85 21.17 6.94 2.53
N THR A 86 20.93 7.52 1.35
CA THR A 86 19.94 7.03 0.39
C THR A 86 20.52 5.92 -0.48
N PHE A 87 19.71 4.88 -0.69
CA PHE A 87 19.99 3.79 -1.62
C PHE A 87 18.82 3.67 -2.60
N GLN A 88 19.16 3.49 -3.88
CA GLN A 88 18.18 3.08 -4.87
C GLN A 88 17.96 1.58 -4.76
N VAL A 89 16.69 1.18 -4.72
CA VAL A 89 16.27 -0.22 -4.69
C VAL A 89 15.25 -0.48 -5.78
N HIS A 90 15.19 -1.73 -6.21
CA HIS A 90 14.16 -2.24 -7.10
C HIS A 90 13.25 -3.18 -6.31
N VAL A 91 11.96 -2.86 -6.22
CA VAL A 91 10.92 -3.71 -5.61
C VAL A 91 10.09 -4.32 -6.73
N PRO A 92 10.13 -5.66 -6.92
CA PRO A 92 9.32 -6.30 -7.94
C PRO A 92 7.83 -6.26 -7.58
N ASN A 93 6.95 -6.22 -8.57
CA ASN A 93 5.52 -6.38 -8.41
C ASN A 93 5.17 -7.75 -7.81
N LYS A 94 4.12 -7.79 -6.99
CA LYS A 94 3.70 -9.00 -6.28
C LYS A 94 2.41 -9.60 -6.80
N LYS A 95 1.94 -9.17 -7.98
CA LYS A 95 0.70 -9.67 -8.61
C LYS A 95 0.64 -11.20 -8.70
N SER A 96 1.76 -11.87 -8.96
CA SER A 96 1.80 -13.33 -9.04
C SER A 96 1.52 -14.05 -7.71
N LYS A 97 1.68 -13.38 -6.57
CA LYS A 97 1.32 -13.91 -5.25
C LYS A 97 -0.19 -13.84 -4.98
N HIS A 98 -0.88 -12.93 -5.68
CA HIS A 98 -2.26 -12.55 -5.41
C HIS A 98 -3.15 -12.74 -6.64
N ALA A 99 -3.12 -13.93 -7.25
CA ALA A 99 -3.88 -14.25 -8.45
C ALA A 99 -5.41 -14.14 -8.26
N GLU A 100 -5.89 -14.19 -7.01
CA GLU A 100 -7.28 -13.98 -6.62
C GLU A 100 -7.78 -12.55 -6.84
N ILE A 101 -6.87 -11.56 -6.82
CA ILE A 101 -7.18 -10.15 -7.11
C ILE A 101 -6.45 -9.62 -8.35
N TYR A 102 -5.45 -10.33 -8.89
CA TYR A 102 -4.79 -10.00 -10.16
C TYR A 102 -4.83 -11.18 -11.14
N PRO A 103 -6.02 -11.61 -11.59
CA PRO A 103 -6.15 -12.70 -12.54
C PRO A 103 -5.57 -12.32 -13.90
N GLU A 104 -5.04 -13.28 -14.67
CA GLU A 104 -4.56 -13.01 -16.04
C GLU A 104 -5.72 -12.53 -16.94
N ILE A 105 -5.66 -11.26 -17.36
CA ILE A 105 -6.67 -10.61 -18.19
C ILE A 105 -6.02 -10.09 -19.47
N LYS A 106 -6.60 -10.43 -20.62
CA LYS A 106 -6.01 -10.13 -21.93
C LYS A 106 -6.27 -8.71 -22.40
N ASN A 107 -7.47 -8.19 -22.15
CA ASN A 107 -7.92 -6.87 -22.60
C ASN A 107 -8.31 -6.04 -21.37
N GLN A 108 -7.30 -5.71 -20.56
CA GLN A 108 -7.50 -4.89 -19.36
C GLN A 108 -8.14 -3.55 -19.71
N ASN A 109 -9.10 -3.10 -18.90
CA ASN A 109 -9.61 -1.74 -18.96
C ASN A 109 -8.49 -0.72 -18.68
N GLU A 110 -8.54 0.40 -19.39
CA GLU A 110 -7.60 1.51 -19.19
C GLU A 110 -7.76 2.14 -17.80
N GLU A 111 -6.69 2.73 -17.29
CA GLU A 111 -6.71 3.45 -16.02
C GLU A 111 -7.67 4.64 -16.09
N PRO A 112 -8.59 4.80 -15.11
CA PRO A 112 -9.49 5.94 -15.09
C PRO A 112 -8.74 7.25 -14.76
N GLU A 113 -9.09 8.33 -15.45
CA GLU A 113 -8.52 9.66 -15.17
C GLU A 113 -9.12 10.27 -13.89
N VAL A 114 -8.30 10.38 -12.84
CA VAL A 114 -8.67 11.02 -11.56
C VAL A 114 -7.60 12.03 -11.11
N ILE A 115 -7.98 12.98 -10.26
CA ILE A 115 -7.07 14.00 -9.70
C ILE A 115 -7.19 13.99 -8.16
N PRO A 116 -6.11 13.71 -7.41
CA PRO A 116 -4.81 13.21 -7.89
C PRO A 116 -4.94 11.86 -8.60
N SER A 117 -3.95 11.48 -9.42
CA SER A 117 -3.94 10.20 -10.13
C SER A 117 -3.92 9.01 -9.16
N LEU A 118 -4.37 7.84 -9.63
CA LEU A 118 -4.21 6.61 -8.87
C LEU A 118 -2.72 6.31 -8.70
N GLN A 119 -2.36 5.76 -7.55
CA GLN A 119 -1.00 5.26 -7.35
C GLN A 119 -0.78 3.97 -8.14
N GLU A 120 -1.77 3.07 -8.09
CA GLU A 120 -1.74 1.77 -8.77
C GLU A 120 -3.07 1.45 -9.43
N TRP A 121 -3.01 0.79 -10.59
CA TRP A 121 -4.17 0.35 -11.35
C TRP A 121 -3.94 -1.04 -11.94
N TYR A 122 -4.94 -1.90 -11.81
CA TYR A 122 -5.00 -3.17 -12.51
C TYR A 122 -6.36 -3.33 -13.17
N GLY A 123 -6.39 -3.19 -14.50
CA GLY A 123 -7.63 -3.20 -15.26
C GLY A 123 -8.23 -4.60 -15.35
N TYR A 124 -9.45 -4.76 -14.81
CA TYR A 124 -10.28 -5.91 -15.12
C TYR A 124 -10.92 -5.77 -16.51
N GLU A 125 -11.63 -6.80 -16.97
CA GLU A 125 -12.48 -6.76 -18.15
C GLU A 125 -13.95 -6.53 -17.73
N GLY A 126 -14.71 -5.80 -18.55
CA GLY A 126 -16.15 -5.58 -18.34
C GLY A 126 -16.50 -4.22 -17.75
N GLU A 127 -17.73 -4.08 -17.26
CA GLU A 127 -18.26 -2.86 -16.66
C GLU A 127 -19.19 -3.20 -15.49
N VAL A 128 -19.13 -2.40 -14.42
CA VAL A 128 -20.14 -2.42 -13.35
C VAL A 128 -21.17 -1.34 -13.65
N LYS A 129 -22.45 -1.72 -13.61
CA LYS A 129 -23.55 -0.81 -13.94
C LYS A 129 -24.47 -0.60 -12.75
N LEU A 130 -24.33 0.57 -12.14
CA LEU A 130 -25.24 1.02 -11.09
C LEU A 130 -26.62 1.37 -11.67
N THR A 131 -27.65 1.13 -10.87
CA THR A 131 -29.06 1.41 -11.18
C THR A 131 -29.71 2.21 -10.03
N GLU A 132 -30.95 2.65 -10.22
CA GLU A 132 -31.72 3.29 -9.13
C GLU A 132 -32.03 2.32 -7.97
N ASN A 133 -31.88 1.00 -8.18
CA ASN A 133 -32.08 -0.02 -7.14
C ASN A 133 -30.78 -0.40 -6.43
N SER A 134 -29.63 0.06 -6.92
CA SER A 134 -28.34 -0.14 -6.27
C SER A 134 -28.34 0.40 -4.85
N ARG A 135 -27.52 -0.20 -3.99
CA ARG A 135 -27.38 0.19 -2.59
C ARG A 135 -25.95 0.54 -2.26
N ILE A 136 -25.79 1.33 -1.21
CA ILE A 136 -24.54 1.51 -0.50
C ILE A 136 -24.59 0.57 0.70
N VAL A 137 -23.80 -0.49 0.67
CA VAL A 137 -23.70 -1.49 1.74
C VAL A 137 -22.52 -1.14 2.63
N LEU A 138 -22.74 -1.10 3.95
CA LEU A 138 -21.72 -0.79 4.94
C LEU A 138 -21.32 -2.04 5.71
N LYS A 139 -20.03 -2.36 5.68
CA LYS A 139 -19.42 -3.43 6.46
C LYS A 139 -18.36 -2.84 7.39
N ASP A 140 -18.76 -2.50 8.61
CA ASP A 140 -17.89 -1.77 9.55
C ASP A 140 -17.08 -2.73 10.43
N GLY A 141 -16.17 -3.50 9.82
CA GLY A 141 -15.33 -4.49 10.51
C GLY A 141 -14.39 -3.87 11.55
N ALA A 142 -13.95 -2.64 11.33
CA ALA A 142 -13.11 -1.87 12.26
C ALA A 142 -13.90 -1.11 13.34
N GLY A 143 -15.22 -0.97 13.19
CA GLY A 143 -16.07 -0.24 14.14
C GLY A 143 -15.82 1.28 14.16
N VAL A 144 -15.49 1.87 13.01
CA VAL A 144 -15.16 3.30 12.88
C VAL A 144 -16.40 4.19 12.74
N GLY A 145 -17.58 3.62 12.51
CA GLY A 145 -18.83 4.34 12.33
C GLY A 145 -18.96 4.92 10.92
N LEU A 146 -19.19 4.03 9.94
CA LEU A 146 -19.25 4.38 8.51
C LEU A 146 -20.50 5.20 8.12
N GLU A 147 -21.50 5.35 8.98
CA GLU A 147 -22.78 5.98 8.62
C GLU A 147 -22.63 7.43 8.17
N LYS A 148 -21.69 8.16 8.77
CA LYS A 148 -21.42 9.55 8.38
C LYS A 148 -20.79 9.62 6.99
N VAL A 149 -19.83 8.73 6.70
CA VAL A 149 -19.20 8.61 5.38
C VAL A 149 -20.26 8.25 4.34
N ALA A 150 -21.08 7.24 4.63
CA ALA A 150 -22.16 6.78 3.75
C ALA A 150 -23.20 7.86 3.47
N SER A 151 -23.57 8.66 4.48
CA SER A 151 -24.53 9.75 4.32
C SER A 151 -24.02 10.84 3.39
N GLN A 152 -22.74 11.21 3.51
CA GLN A 152 -22.11 12.18 2.60
C GLN A 152 -21.99 11.59 1.19
N PHE A 153 -21.50 10.36 1.08
CA PHE A 153 -21.34 9.67 -0.21
C PHE A 153 -22.67 9.52 -0.95
N LYS A 154 -23.76 9.16 -0.25
CA LYS A 154 -25.12 9.15 -0.82
C LYS A 154 -25.54 10.53 -1.35
N SER A 155 -25.26 11.60 -0.62
CA SER A 155 -25.56 12.96 -1.05
C SER A 155 -24.83 13.31 -2.35
N ASP A 156 -23.53 13.01 -2.41
CA ASP A 156 -22.68 13.29 -3.56
C ASP A 156 -23.11 12.45 -4.78
N MET A 157 -23.44 11.17 -4.57
CA MET A 157 -24.00 10.31 -5.62
C MET A 157 -25.28 10.87 -6.21
N LYS A 158 -26.20 11.37 -5.37
CA LYS A 158 -27.44 12.00 -5.83
C LYS A 158 -27.17 13.30 -6.60
N GLU A 159 -26.22 14.11 -6.14
CA GLU A 159 -25.86 15.35 -6.82
C GLU A 159 -25.25 15.10 -8.20
N ILE A 160 -24.35 14.13 -8.31
CA ILE A 160 -23.60 13.84 -9.54
C ILE A 160 -24.43 13.04 -10.54
N THR A 161 -25.15 12.02 -10.07
CA THR A 161 -25.82 11.02 -10.93
C THR A 161 -27.34 11.14 -10.94
N GLY A 162 -27.93 11.83 -9.96
CA GLY A 162 -29.37 11.86 -9.72
C GLY A 162 -29.92 10.66 -8.94
N MET A 163 -29.11 9.63 -8.67
CA MET A 163 -29.56 8.41 -8.00
C MET A 163 -29.64 8.59 -6.48
N GLU A 164 -30.76 8.19 -5.89
CA GLU A 164 -30.97 8.22 -4.44
C GLU A 164 -30.84 6.82 -3.85
N LEU A 165 -29.60 6.33 -3.76
CA LEU A 165 -29.29 4.97 -3.33
C LEU A 165 -29.68 4.73 -1.85
N GLU A 166 -30.14 3.53 -1.53
CA GLU A 166 -30.37 3.12 -0.14
C GLU A 166 -29.04 2.87 0.57
N VAL A 167 -28.95 3.20 1.87
CA VAL A 167 -27.80 2.83 2.70
C VAL A 167 -28.22 1.73 3.66
N VAL A 168 -27.52 0.61 3.63
CA VAL A 168 -27.81 -0.57 4.47
C VAL A 168 -26.53 -1.08 5.13
N SER A 169 -26.65 -1.70 6.30
CA SER A 169 -25.55 -2.48 6.88
C SER A 169 -25.60 -3.93 6.37
N GLY A 170 -24.46 -4.52 6.07
CA GLY A 170 -24.39 -5.89 5.57
C GLY A 170 -22.96 -6.44 5.50
N GLU A 171 -22.84 -7.75 5.27
CA GLU A 171 -21.55 -8.45 5.17
C GLU A 171 -21.02 -8.54 3.72
N GLY A 172 -21.78 -8.05 2.73
CA GLY A 172 -21.46 -8.09 1.31
C GLY A 172 -22.50 -7.38 0.45
N GLY A 173 -22.13 -7.04 -0.78
CA GLY A 173 -23.01 -6.43 -1.79
C GLY A 173 -23.40 -7.39 -2.91
N ASP A 174 -24.41 -6.99 -3.68
CA ASP A 174 -24.81 -7.63 -4.94
C ASP A 174 -24.05 -7.00 -6.14
N GLU A 175 -24.22 -7.56 -7.35
CA GLU A 175 -23.50 -7.18 -8.59
C GLU A 175 -23.63 -5.71 -9.01
N ASP A 176 -24.65 -5.01 -8.51
CA ASP A 176 -24.89 -3.59 -8.76
C ASP A 176 -24.78 -2.72 -7.51
N ASP A 177 -24.24 -3.25 -6.40
CA ASP A 177 -24.05 -2.50 -5.16
C ASP A 177 -22.67 -1.84 -5.07
N ILE A 178 -22.59 -0.86 -4.14
CA ILE A 178 -21.33 -0.29 -3.66
C ILE A 178 -21.14 -0.76 -2.21
N LEU A 179 -20.19 -1.65 -1.97
CA LEU A 179 -19.75 -2.06 -0.63
C LEU A 179 -18.65 -1.11 -0.13
N ILE A 180 -18.86 -0.52 1.03
CA ILE A 180 -17.85 0.24 1.78
C ILE A 180 -17.50 -0.57 3.02
N GLU A 181 -16.27 -1.08 3.07
CA GLU A 181 -15.76 -1.94 4.15
C GLU A 181 -14.66 -1.22 4.94
N SER A 182 -14.79 -1.22 6.26
CA SER A 182 -13.68 -0.87 7.17
C SER A 182 -13.00 -2.13 7.66
N LEU A 183 -11.68 -2.19 7.52
CA LEU A 183 -10.85 -3.33 7.89
C LEU A 183 -10.16 -3.06 9.24
N PRO A 184 -10.14 -4.02 10.18
CA PRO A 184 -9.46 -3.82 11.46
C PRO A 184 -7.93 -3.78 11.35
N GLU A 185 -7.38 -4.24 10.23
CA GLU A 185 -5.96 -4.31 9.93
C GLU A 185 -5.72 -3.77 8.52
N ASP A 186 -4.54 -3.21 8.26
CA ASP A 186 -4.12 -2.73 6.94
C ASP A 186 -3.78 -3.91 6.02
N THR A 187 -4.82 -4.63 5.61
CA THR A 187 -4.72 -5.90 4.88
C THR A 187 -4.04 -5.76 3.52
N TYR A 188 -4.09 -4.56 2.94
CA TYR A 188 -3.59 -4.27 1.60
C TYR A 188 -2.41 -3.28 1.59
N ASP A 189 -1.81 -3.01 2.76
CA ASP A 189 -0.71 -2.06 2.94
C ASP A 189 -1.00 -0.65 2.37
N THR A 190 -2.26 -0.24 2.45
CA THR A 190 -2.73 1.04 1.91
C THR A 190 -2.41 2.23 2.82
N GLY A 191 -2.04 1.97 4.08
CA GLY A 191 -1.80 2.98 5.09
C GLY A 191 -3.06 3.75 5.49
N LYS A 192 -2.89 4.77 6.34
CA LYS A 192 -4.00 5.48 7.00
C LYS A 192 -4.94 6.26 6.08
N GLU A 193 -4.49 6.60 4.88
CA GLU A 193 -5.26 7.44 3.93
C GLU A 193 -5.54 6.72 2.61
N GLY A 194 -4.95 5.54 2.40
CA GLY A 194 -5.16 4.76 1.19
C GLY A 194 -6.44 3.94 1.25
N TYR A 195 -6.79 3.36 0.11
CA TYR A 195 -7.90 2.44 -0.02
C TYR A 195 -7.63 1.48 -1.18
N LEU A 196 -8.23 0.30 -1.12
CA LEU A 196 -8.38 -0.57 -2.28
C LEU A 196 -9.79 -0.41 -2.84
N LEU A 197 -9.90 -0.10 -4.13
CA LEU A 197 -11.16 -0.15 -4.86
C LEU A 197 -11.09 -1.29 -5.88
N LYS A 198 -12.01 -2.24 -5.74
CA LYS A 198 -12.21 -3.35 -6.67
C LYS A 198 -13.57 -3.20 -7.35
N ALA A 199 -13.61 -3.29 -8.66
CA ALA A 199 -14.85 -3.31 -9.44
C ALA A 199 -14.87 -4.56 -10.31
N ASP A 200 -15.78 -5.49 -10.01
CA ASP A 200 -15.91 -6.78 -10.68
C ASP A 200 -17.37 -7.25 -10.72
N ASP A 201 -17.59 -8.54 -11.01
CA ASP A 201 -18.94 -9.13 -11.05
C ASP A 201 -19.69 -9.05 -9.71
N GLY A 202 -19.00 -8.75 -8.61
CA GLY A 202 -19.56 -8.52 -7.27
C GLY A 202 -19.91 -7.06 -6.99
N GLY A 203 -19.89 -6.19 -8.00
CA GLY A 203 -20.16 -4.76 -7.87
C GLY A 203 -18.90 -3.94 -7.58
N ILE A 204 -19.06 -2.82 -6.88
CA ILE A 204 -17.95 -1.97 -6.46
C ILE A 204 -17.67 -2.22 -4.99
N HIS A 205 -16.45 -2.59 -4.65
CA HIS A 205 -15.99 -2.76 -3.29
C HIS A 205 -14.84 -1.80 -2.97
N ILE A 206 -15.06 -0.94 -1.98
CA ILE A 206 -14.08 -0.01 -1.44
C ILE A 206 -13.70 -0.47 -0.03
N SER A 207 -12.44 -0.80 0.20
CA SER A 207 -11.92 -1.23 1.50
C SER A 207 -10.82 -0.30 1.99
N SER A 208 -10.85 0.05 3.27
CA SER A 208 -9.83 0.85 3.97
C SER A 208 -9.71 0.36 5.41
N ASN A 209 -8.53 0.50 6.01
CA ASN A 209 -8.33 0.22 7.43
C ASN A 209 -8.65 1.42 8.35
#